data_AF-A0A6I0FG58-F1
#
_entry.id   AF-A0A6I0FG58-F1
#
_cell.length_a   1.000
_cell.length_b   1.000
_cell.length_c   1.000
_cell.angle_alpha   90.00
_cell.angle_beta   90.00
_cell.angle_gamma   90.00
#
_symmetry.space_group_name_H-M   'P 1'
#
loop_
_entity.id
_entity.type
_entity.pdbx_description
1 polymer ?
#
loop_
_entity_poly.entity_id
_entity_poly.type
_entity_poly.pdbx_seq_one_letter_code
_entity_poly.pdbx_strand_id
1 'polypeptide(L)'
;MKRIIAISIILNILLALVLGNIAYANTVSDYEQGRNDGSEMGKFLGEIYGMDDYSHGRSNDWERALPSDKFIKEYFNLSREASGYRTSFVQSFKSAFREAYKRGFRDSNLEIGEVDTDSSGVNDGILVGSLAGELAGRQDFLDNIISNWSKALPSEKAIINDYNLNREIDSYKNGFIEGFEKAFKTYYILGFRNANLEEILIGFEKSIDTDEYTNINIFGGTISTTDNIMTVEFQEGGLYRDNYIKVEKIDLAAIDPRQMLSPVTDSYLLAIKDDSIIPQKPFKLSFKYYGPDSGGIYQLIEDKWVYMPSLIVDDEIYTQIESSIYRGGRYAVLIKRGYTPLEDIELHWAEKEIDYFHRMDYVKGNDDNLFQPDSIMKRGEFIALLDNLYNWSLEEEVNLDSYKDSAILHEYKEAVEKALSNGYISGYSDKTLRAHMPISYQEVEWILQKVLENTDFKWKEIAEELVIEKNIYSKGLTNNKNFITKAEAVYLLFKLR
;
A
#
# COMPACT_ATOMS: atom_id res chain seq x y z
N MET A 1 -3.94 -42.67 -4.07
CA MET A 1 -4.25 -42.96 -2.64
C MET A 1 -3.44 -42.09 -1.67
N LYS A 2 -2.10 -41.98 -1.81
CA LYS A 2 -1.27 -41.10 -0.95
C LYS A 2 -1.47 -39.58 -1.17
N ARG A 3 -1.82 -39.11 -2.38
CA ARG A 3 -2.14 -37.69 -2.65
C ARG A 3 -3.51 -37.21 -2.10
N ILE A 4 -4.46 -38.12 -1.84
CA ILE A 4 -5.74 -37.79 -1.16
C ILE A 4 -5.51 -37.55 0.34
N ILE A 5 -4.49 -38.18 0.91
CA ILE A 5 -4.08 -37.97 2.31
C ILE A 5 -3.39 -36.61 2.48
N ALA A 6 -2.61 -36.15 1.50
CA ALA A 6 -1.98 -34.82 1.53
C ALA A 6 -3.00 -33.67 1.49
N ILE A 7 -4.03 -33.76 0.64
CA ILE A 7 -5.15 -32.81 0.62
C ILE A 7 -5.94 -32.88 1.94
N SER A 8 -6.11 -34.06 2.52
CA SER A 8 -6.82 -34.25 3.81
C SER A 8 -6.02 -33.73 5.02
N ILE A 9 -4.68 -33.72 4.98
CA ILE A 9 -3.84 -33.12 6.04
C ILE A 9 -3.82 -31.59 5.93
N ILE A 10 -3.78 -31.03 4.71
CA ILE A 10 -4.02 -29.60 4.45
C ILE A 10 -5.42 -29.20 4.98
N LEU A 11 -6.43 -30.06 4.78
CA LEU A 11 -7.81 -29.85 5.25
C LEU A 11 -7.94 -29.82 6.78
N ASN A 12 -7.16 -30.61 7.52
CA ASN A 12 -7.24 -30.69 8.98
C ASN A 12 -6.46 -29.56 9.68
N ILE A 13 -5.40 -29.02 9.07
CA ILE A 13 -4.63 -27.90 9.63
C ILE A 13 -5.37 -26.57 9.40
N LEU A 14 -6.08 -26.41 8.27
CA LEU A 14 -7.06 -25.33 8.07
C LEU A 14 -8.26 -25.42 9.03
N LEU A 15 -8.69 -26.63 9.40
CA LEU A 15 -9.79 -26.86 10.34
C LEU A 15 -9.47 -26.41 11.78
N ALA A 16 -8.20 -26.41 12.18
CA ALA A 16 -7.76 -25.94 13.49
C ALA A 16 -7.74 -24.40 13.61
N LEU A 17 -7.69 -23.68 12.48
CA LEU A 17 -7.72 -22.21 12.43
C LEU A 17 -9.15 -21.62 12.57
N VAL A 18 -10.21 -22.43 12.44
CA VAL A 18 -11.61 -21.96 12.42
C VAL A 18 -12.32 -22.07 13.79
N LEU A 19 -11.68 -22.66 14.82
CA LEU A 19 -12.33 -22.92 16.10
C LEU A 19 -11.91 -21.91 17.18
N GLY A 20 -12.58 -20.76 17.17
CA GLY A 20 -12.60 -19.74 18.23
C GLY A 20 -13.87 -18.89 18.14
N ASN A 21 -14.98 -19.45 18.60
CA ASN A 21 -16.39 -19.06 18.38
C ASN A 21 -16.76 -17.56 18.63
N ILE A 22 -17.44 -16.90 17.66
CA ILE A 22 -18.89 -16.58 17.52
C ILE A 22 -19.45 -15.47 18.45
N ALA A 23 -19.96 -14.36 17.86
CA ALA A 23 -21.39 -13.93 17.94
C ALA A 23 -21.75 -12.57 17.24
N TYR A 24 -22.51 -12.66 16.13
CA TYR A 24 -23.57 -11.77 15.55
C TYR A 24 -23.35 -10.24 15.34
N ALA A 25 -23.12 -9.74 14.10
CA ALA A 25 -24.05 -9.40 12.96
C ALA A 25 -24.65 -7.97 13.05
N ASN A 26 -24.67 -7.06 12.04
CA ASN A 26 -24.95 -7.16 10.59
C ASN A 26 -24.67 -5.75 9.92
N THR A 27 -24.39 -5.52 8.62
CA THR A 27 -25.06 -5.98 7.38
C THR A 27 -24.19 -5.86 6.09
N VAL A 28 -23.51 -6.92 5.66
CA VAL A 28 -23.50 -7.29 4.23
C VAL A 28 -24.46 -8.46 4.14
N SER A 29 -25.43 -8.42 3.22
CA SER A 29 -26.37 -9.52 3.14
C SER A 29 -25.60 -10.82 2.93
N ASP A 30 -26.02 -11.91 3.58
CA ASP A 30 -25.47 -13.26 3.39
C ASP A 30 -25.21 -13.57 1.92
N TYR A 31 -26.09 -13.08 1.04
CA TYR A 31 -25.99 -13.20 -0.40
C TYR A 31 -24.77 -12.48 -1.03
N GLU A 32 -24.41 -11.29 -0.57
CA GLU A 32 -23.27 -10.55 -1.12
C GLU A 32 -21.92 -11.09 -0.62
N GLN A 33 -21.88 -11.54 0.63
CA GLN A 33 -20.69 -12.18 1.18
C GLN A 33 -20.41 -13.53 0.49
N GLY A 34 -21.45 -14.36 0.32
CA GLY A 34 -21.29 -15.59 -0.44
C GLY A 34 -20.84 -15.31 -1.87
N ARG A 35 -21.36 -14.25 -2.51
CA ARG A 35 -20.97 -13.85 -3.87
C ARG A 35 -19.46 -13.57 -3.99
N ASN A 36 -18.85 -12.87 -3.02
CA ASN A 36 -17.44 -12.49 -3.08
C ASN A 36 -16.53 -13.69 -2.80
N ASP A 37 -16.78 -14.42 -1.72
CA ASP A 37 -15.96 -15.56 -1.31
C ASP A 37 -16.02 -16.68 -2.37
N GLY A 38 -17.22 -16.91 -2.92
CA GLY A 38 -17.40 -17.80 -4.05
C GLY A 38 -16.54 -17.36 -5.23
N SER A 39 -16.57 -16.07 -5.60
CA SER A 39 -15.81 -15.58 -6.75
C SER A 39 -14.29 -15.73 -6.57
N GLU A 40 -13.74 -15.52 -5.38
CA GLU A 40 -12.31 -15.60 -5.15
C GLU A 40 -11.83 -17.05 -5.21
N MET A 41 -12.51 -17.94 -4.49
CA MET A 41 -12.21 -19.37 -4.51
C MET A 41 -12.42 -19.99 -5.90
N GLY A 42 -13.44 -19.50 -6.61
CA GLY A 42 -13.69 -19.85 -7.99
C GLY A 42 -12.53 -19.44 -8.90
N LYS A 43 -12.02 -18.20 -8.81
CA LYS A 43 -10.88 -17.75 -9.62
C LYS A 43 -9.66 -18.63 -9.41
N PHE A 44 -9.28 -18.82 -8.15
CA PHE A 44 -8.10 -19.58 -7.77
C PHE A 44 -8.16 -21.03 -8.28
N LEU A 45 -9.25 -21.75 -8.00
CA LEU A 45 -9.40 -23.13 -8.46
C LEU A 45 -9.59 -23.22 -9.98
N GLY A 46 -10.23 -22.23 -10.58
CA GLY A 46 -10.38 -22.13 -12.03
C GLY A 46 -9.02 -22.10 -12.72
N GLU A 47 -8.17 -21.14 -12.36
CA GLU A 47 -6.82 -20.99 -12.90
C GLU A 47 -6.00 -22.29 -12.78
N ILE A 48 -6.01 -22.92 -11.61
CA ILE A 48 -5.31 -24.19 -11.36
C ILE A 48 -5.83 -25.30 -12.31
N TYR A 49 -7.15 -25.47 -12.41
CA TYR A 49 -7.73 -26.51 -13.26
C TYR A 49 -7.52 -26.22 -14.75
N GLY A 50 -7.49 -24.94 -15.14
CA GLY A 50 -7.20 -24.52 -16.51
C GLY A 50 -5.77 -24.84 -16.93
N MET A 51 -4.82 -24.53 -16.05
CA MET A 51 -3.41 -24.89 -16.22
C MET A 51 -3.22 -26.42 -16.21
N ASP A 52 -3.94 -27.14 -15.35
CA ASP A 52 -3.87 -28.61 -15.26
C ASP A 52 -4.44 -29.31 -16.50
N ASP A 53 -5.60 -28.89 -17.01
CA ASP A 53 -6.16 -29.48 -18.23
C ASP A 53 -5.26 -29.20 -19.45
N TYR A 54 -4.66 -28.01 -19.50
CA TYR A 54 -3.70 -27.66 -20.53
C TYR A 54 -2.43 -28.52 -20.46
N SER A 55 -1.83 -28.65 -19.27
CA SER A 55 -0.60 -29.43 -19.07
C SER A 55 -0.77 -30.92 -19.38
N HIS A 56 -2.00 -31.44 -19.25
CA HIS A 56 -2.33 -32.82 -19.59
C HIS A 56 -2.81 -32.99 -21.05
N GLY A 57 -2.68 -31.97 -21.90
CA GLY A 57 -3.10 -31.99 -23.30
C GLY A 57 -4.61 -32.19 -23.49
N ARG A 58 -5.41 -31.91 -22.46
CA ARG A 58 -6.87 -32.02 -22.51
C ARG A 58 -7.44 -30.78 -23.20
N SER A 59 -8.58 -30.94 -23.85
CA SER A 59 -9.30 -29.80 -24.43
C SER A 59 -9.72 -28.82 -23.33
N ASN A 60 -9.71 -27.52 -23.66
CA ASN A 60 -10.27 -26.44 -22.83
C ASN A 60 -11.77 -26.70 -22.63
N ASP A 61 -12.08 -27.38 -21.54
CA ASP A 61 -13.41 -27.92 -21.24
C ASP A 61 -13.69 -27.69 -19.75
N TRP A 62 -13.97 -26.42 -19.45
CA TRP A 62 -14.32 -25.97 -18.12
C TRP A 62 -15.58 -26.68 -17.58
N GLU A 63 -16.49 -27.16 -18.45
CA GLU A 63 -17.71 -27.87 -18.03
C GLU A 63 -17.37 -29.23 -17.41
N ARG A 64 -16.42 -29.95 -18.00
CA ARG A 64 -15.87 -31.19 -17.42
C ARG A 64 -15.11 -30.94 -16.12
N ALA A 65 -14.34 -29.84 -16.06
CA ALA A 65 -13.47 -29.50 -14.93
C ALA A 65 -14.23 -28.91 -13.73
N LEU A 66 -15.43 -28.37 -13.94
CA LEU A 66 -16.18 -27.66 -12.92
C LEU A 66 -16.67 -28.62 -11.80
N PRO A 67 -16.33 -28.37 -10.53
CA PRO A 67 -16.84 -29.17 -9.42
C PRO A 67 -18.37 -29.11 -9.29
N SER A 68 -18.97 -30.25 -8.90
CA SER A 68 -20.43 -30.31 -8.67
C SER A 68 -20.88 -29.46 -7.49
N ASP A 69 -22.13 -28.98 -7.49
CA ASP A 69 -22.70 -28.20 -6.37
C ASP A 69 -22.56 -28.91 -5.02
N LYS A 70 -22.81 -30.24 -5.04
CA LYS A 70 -22.70 -31.06 -3.84
C LYS A 70 -21.27 -31.04 -3.31
N PHE A 71 -20.30 -31.24 -4.20
CA PHE A 71 -18.89 -31.18 -3.84
C PHE A 71 -18.49 -29.80 -3.31
N ILE A 72 -18.87 -28.71 -3.98
CA ILE A 72 -18.56 -27.33 -3.53
C ILE A 72 -19.14 -27.09 -2.13
N LYS A 73 -20.40 -27.45 -1.90
CA LYS A 73 -21.06 -27.27 -0.59
C LYS A 73 -20.44 -28.10 0.52
N GLU A 74 -20.02 -29.33 0.23
CA GLU A 74 -19.36 -30.19 1.20
C GLU A 74 -17.92 -29.73 1.47
N TYR A 75 -17.17 -29.40 0.42
CA TYR A 75 -15.78 -28.99 0.47
C TYR A 75 -15.57 -27.67 1.24
N PHE A 76 -16.42 -26.67 1.00
CA PHE A 76 -16.40 -25.40 1.73
C PHE A 76 -17.32 -25.41 2.97
N ASN A 77 -17.83 -26.57 3.38
CA ASN A 77 -18.72 -26.75 4.53
C ASN A 77 -19.94 -25.81 4.58
N LEU A 78 -20.47 -25.42 3.42
CA LEU A 78 -21.58 -24.47 3.27
C LEU A 78 -22.93 -25.00 3.80
N SER A 79 -22.97 -26.25 4.27
CA SER A 79 -24.17 -26.90 4.82
C SER A 79 -24.69 -26.20 6.09
N ARG A 80 -23.81 -25.55 6.85
CA ARG A 80 -24.13 -24.82 8.10
C ARG A 80 -24.35 -23.32 7.90
N GLU A 81 -24.04 -22.80 6.72
CA GLU A 81 -24.25 -21.41 6.34
C GLU A 81 -25.70 -21.10 5.96
N ALA A 82 -26.05 -19.81 6.00
CA ALA A 82 -27.34 -19.29 5.55
C ALA A 82 -27.62 -19.65 4.08
N SER A 83 -28.89 -19.87 3.74
CA SER A 83 -29.26 -20.32 2.39
C SER A 83 -28.90 -19.32 1.30
N GLY A 84 -28.95 -18.01 1.60
CA GLY A 84 -28.54 -16.92 0.71
C GLY A 84 -27.04 -16.91 0.43
N TYR A 85 -26.20 -17.05 1.47
CA TYR A 85 -24.75 -17.19 1.36
C TYR A 85 -24.37 -18.42 0.57
N ARG A 86 -24.89 -19.59 0.96
CA ARG A 86 -24.61 -20.85 0.25
C ARG A 86 -24.96 -20.78 -1.24
N THR A 87 -26.06 -20.12 -1.59
CA THR A 87 -26.53 -20.05 -2.98
C THR A 87 -25.67 -19.11 -3.81
N SER A 88 -25.41 -17.91 -3.31
CA SER A 88 -24.56 -16.91 -3.98
C SER A 88 -23.11 -17.37 -4.09
N PHE A 89 -22.58 -18.04 -3.07
CA PHE A 89 -21.25 -18.66 -3.09
C PHE A 89 -21.11 -19.65 -4.22
N VAL A 90 -22.00 -20.63 -4.30
CA VAL A 90 -21.92 -21.67 -5.33
C VAL A 90 -22.08 -21.06 -6.73
N GLN A 91 -22.94 -20.06 -6.89
CA GLN A 91 -23.14 -19.37 -8.17
C GLN A 91 -21.90 -18.57 -8.60
N SER A 92 -21.37 -17.72 -7.73
CA SER A 92 -20.18 -16.92 -8.02
C SER A 92 -18.93 -17.75 -8.20
N PHE A 93 -18.78 -18.81 -7.39
CA PHE A 93 -17.72 -19.79 -7.55
C PHE A 93 -17.70 -20.36 -8.96
N LYS A 94 -18.84 -20.87 -9.44
CA LYS A 94 -18.92 -21.44 -10.78
C LYS A 94 -18.65 -20.43 -11.88
N SER A 95 -19.15 -19.20 -11.73
CA SER A 95 -18.94 -18.12 -12.70
C SER A 95 -17.47 -17.72 -12.79
N ALA A 96 -16.83 -17.51 -11.63
CA ALA A 96 -15.44 -17.12 -11.54
C ALA A 96 -14.48 -18.23 -11.97
N PHE A 97 -14.79 -19.48 -11.59
CA PHE A 97 -14.04 -20.66 -11.99
C PHE A 97 -13.95 -20.79 -13.49
N ARG A 98 -15.06 -20.60 -14.22
CA ARG A 98 -15.08 -20.67 -15.67
C ARG A 98 -14.10 -19.70 -16.32
N GLU A 99 -14.13 -18.43 -15.91
CA GLU A 99 -13.31 -17.39 -16.54
C GLU A 99 -11.83 -17.52 -16.18
N ALA A 100 -11.54 -17.89 -14.94
CA ALA A 100 -10.18 -18.14 -14.49
C ALA A 100 -9.60 -19.43 -15.08
N TYR A 101 -10.41 -20.47 -15.26
CA TYR A 101 -10.01 -21.69 -15.99
C TYR A 101 -9.59 -21.36 -17.43
N LYS A 102 -10.40 -20.60 -18.17
CA LYS A 102 -10.03 -20.22 -19.54
C LYS A 102 -8.77 -19.37 -19.57
N ARG A 103 -8.58 -18.49 -18.57
CA ARG A 103 -7.39 -17.66 -18.42
C ARG A 103 -6.15 -18.52 -18.17
N GLY A 104 -6.17 -19.37 -17.15
CA GLY A 104 -5.09 -20.31 -16.86
C GLY A 104 -4.76 -21.18 -18.07
N PHE A 105 -5.77 -21.72 -18.76
CA PHE A 105 -5.56 -22.52 -19.97
C PHE A 105 -4.95 -21.70 -21.14
N ARG A 106 -5.42 -20.47 -21.37
CA ARG A 106 -4.99 -19.62 -22.49
C ARG A 106 -3.62 -19.00 -22.26
N ASP A 107 -3.35 -18.56 -21.04
CA ASP A 107 -2.09 -17.92 -20.69
C ASP A 107 -0.97 -18.98 -20.75
N SER A 108 -1.24 -20.21 -20.32
CA SER A 108 -0.36 -21.37 -20.60
C SER A 108 -0.23 -21.69 -22.10
N ASN A 109 -1.23 -21.39 -22.93
CA ASN A 109 -1.17 -21.52 -24.39
C ASN A 109 -0.34 -20.43 -25.08
N LEU A 110 -0.18 -19.25 -24.47
CA LEU A 110 0.67 -18.17 -24.96
C LEU A 110 2.15 -18.40 -24.60
N GLU A 111 2.42 -19.03 -23.46
CA GLU A 111 3.78 -19.40 -23.03
C GLU A 111 4.38 -20.54 -23.88
N ILE A 112 3.57 -21.40 -24.51
CA ILE A 112 4.05 -22.47 -25.44
C ILE A 112 4.55 -21.93 -26.80
N GLY A 113 4.31 -20.65 -27.12
CA GLY A 113 4.94 -19.99 -28.27
C GLY A 113 6.48 -19.95 -28.19
N GLU A 114 7.05 -20.16 -27.01
CA GLU A 114 8.48 -20.26 -26.74
C GLU A 114 8.82 -21.59 -26.01
N VAL A 115 8.85 -22.69 -26.77
CA VAL A 115 9.65 -23.93 -26.51
C VAL A 115 9.39 -24.75 -25.23
N ASP A 116 8.74 -25.91 -25.42
CA ASP A 116 8.90 -27.24 -24.79
C ASP A 116 9.61 -27.37 -23.40
N THR A 117 8.85 -27.48 -22.30
CA THR A 117 8.77 -28.63 -21.35
C THR A 117 8.13 -28.29 -19.97
N ASP A 118 7.08 -29.04 -19.61
CA ASP A 118 6.50 -29.38 -18.29
C ASP A 118 6.74 -28.44 -17.06
N SER A 119 5.85 -27.44 -16.86
CA SER A 119 5.84 -26.52 -15.70
C SER A 119 5.40 -27.16 -14.37
N SER A 120 5.01 -28.45 -14.36
CA SER A 120 4.51 -29.14 -13.17
C SER A 120 5.57 -29.37 -12.09
N GLY A 121 6.83 -29.60 -12.48
CA GLY A 121 7.94 -29.78 -11.55
C GLY A 121 8.15 -28.54 -10.68
N VAL A 122 8.17 -27.35 -11.29
CA VAL A 122 8.37 -26.07 -10.59
C VAL A 122 7.30 -25.84 -9.52
N ASN A 123 6.03 -26.09 -9.84
CA ASN A 123 4.92 -25.90 -8.91
C ASN A 123 4.96 -26.88 -7.73
N ASP A 124 5.21 -28.17 -7.99
CA ASP A 124 5.33 -29.18 -6.93
C ASP A 124 6.55 -28.89 -6.03
N GLY A 125 7.66 -28.43 -6.63
CA GLY A 125 8.85 -27.95 -5.92
C GLY A 125 8.54 -26.76 -5.02
N ILE A 126 7.85 -25.73 -5.52
CA ILE A 126 7.45 -24.55 -4.72
C ILE A 126 6.62 -24.97 -3.51
N LEU A 127 5.64 -25.86 -3.70
CA LEU A 127 4.74 -26.30 -2.64
C LEU A 127 5.50 -26.94 -1.47
N VAL A 128 6.34 -27.94 -1.77
CA VAL A 128 7.07 -28.68 -0.73
C VAL A 128 8.26 -27.88 -0.17
N GLY A 129 8.90 -27.04 -0.99
CA GLY A 129 9.95 -26.13 -0.56
C GLY A 129 9.45 -25.09 0.43
N SER A 130 8.25 -24.55 0.23
CA SER A 130 7.63 -23.58 1.16
C SER A 130 7.48 -24.16 2.56
N LEU A 131 6.89 -25.35 2.66
CA LEU A 131 6.68 -26.03 3.95
C LEU A 131 8.00 -26.42 4.62
N ALA A 132 8.92 -27.01 3.85
CA ALA A 132 10.21 -27.44 4.38
C ALA A 132 11.05 -26.26 4.88
N GLY A 133 11.03 -25.13 4.15
CA GLY A 133 11.69 -23.90 4.54
C GLY A 133 11.18 -23.38 5.87
N GLU A 134 9.86 -23.19 5.98
CA GLU A 134 9.24 -22.64 7.19
C GLU A 134 9.54 -23.47 8.43
N LEU A 135 9.38 -24.80 8.35
CA LEU A 135 9.67 -25.70 9.47
C LEU A 135 11.13 -25.66 9.88
N ALA A 136 12.06 -25.65 8.92
CA ALA A 136 13.49 -25.55 9.20
C ALA A 136 13.85 -24.20 9.85
N GLY A 137 13.26 -23.10 9.39
CA GLY A 137 13.46 -21.77 9.96
C GLY A 137 12.97 -21.70 11.41
N ARG A 138 11.78 -22.22 11.71
CA ARG A 138 11.25 -22.27 13.08
C ARG A 138 12.10 -23.16 13.99
N GLN A 139 12.54 -24.32 13.49
CA GLN A 139 13.35 -25.25 14.27
C GLN A 139 14.73 -24.66 14.60
N ASP A 140 15.43 -24.07 13.62
CA ASP A 140 16.74 -23.44 13.86
C ASP A 140 16.64 -22.30 14.89
N PHE A 141 15.53 -21.56 14.89
CA PHE A 141 15.26 -20.56 15.91
C PHE A 141 15.13 -21.19 17.30
N LEU A 142 14.28 -22.22 17.46
CA LEU A 142 14.07 -22.93 18.73
C LEU A 142 15.36 -23.55 19.29
N ASP A 143 16.26 -23.97 18.40
CA ASP A 143 17.56 -24.54 18.76
C ASP A 143 18.64 -23.48 19.04
N ASN A 144 18.28 -22.18 19.06
CA ASN A 144 19.18 -21.04 19.23
C ASN A 144 20.30 -20.96 18.17
N ILE A 145 20.01 -21.41 16.94
CA ILE A 145 20.94 -21.33 15.81
C ILE A 145 20.70 -20.01 15.07
N ILE A 146 21.77 -19.33 14.66
CA ILE A 146 21.66 -18.11 13.86
C ILE A 146 21.10 -18.45 12.47
N SER A 147 20.06 -17.74 12.04
CA SER A 147 19.40 -17.90 10.73
C SER A 147 20.41 -18.07 9.60
N ASN A 148 20.44 -19.27 9.02
CA ASN A 148 21.34 -19.63 7.94
C ASN A 148 20.66 -20.64 7.00
N TRP A 149 19.82 -20.12 6.11
CA TRP A 149 19.06 -20.91 5.14
C TRP A 149 19.95 -21.81 4.27
N SER A 150 21.18 -21.39 3.95
CA SER A 150 22.06 -22.17 3.06
C SER A 150 22.66 -23.40 3.74
N LYS A 151 22.79 -23.38 5.07
CA LYS A 151 23.17 -24.55 5.86
C LYS A 151 21.98 -25.47 6.14
N ALA A 152 20.79 -24.91 6.27
CA ALA A 152 19.54 -25.64 6.53
C ALA A 152 18.92 -26.26 5.27
N LEU A 153 19.25 -25.73 4.08
CA LEU A 153 18.78 -26.24 2.79
C LEU A 153 19.29 -27.68 2.59
N PRO A 154 18.39 -28.67 2.36
CA PRO A 154 18.81 -30.02 2.02
C PRO A 154 19.64 -30.05 0.74
N SER A 155 20.67 -30.90 0.70
CA SER A 155 21.45 -31.08 -0.53
C SER A 155 20.56 -31.57 -1.67
N GLU A 156 20.88 -31.22 -2.92
CA GLU A 156 20.14 -31.67 -4.10
C GLU A 156 19.92 -33.20 -4.12
N LYS A 157 20.95 -33.98 -3.75
CA LYS A 157 20.84 -35.44 -3.61
C LYS A 157 19.80 -35.87 -2.56
N ALA A 158 19.67 -35.13 -1.47
CA ALA A 158 18.65 -35.37 -0.45
C ALA A 158 17.26 -35.04 -1.01
N ILE A 159 17.08 -33.87 -1.64
CA ILE A 159 15.81 -33.49 -2.30
C ILE A 159 15.38 -34.57 -3.31
N ILE A 160 16.31 -35.00 -4.18
CA ILE A 160 16.05 -36.06 -5.18
C ILE A 160 15.62 -37.37 -4.53
N ASN A 161 16.21 -37.75 -3.41
CA ASN A 161 15.88 -39.01 -2.73
C ASN A 161 14.56 -38.91 -1.94
N ASP A 162 14.38 -37.84 -1.18
CA ASP A 162 13.23 -37.60 -0.30
C ASP A 162 11.93 -37.50 -1.12
N TYR A 163 12.02 -36.88 -2.30
CA TYR A 163 10.91 -36.75 -3.24
C TYR A 163 10.92 -37.79 -4.37
N ASN A 164 11.83 -38.77 -4.32
CA ASN A 164 11.96 -39.88 -5.28
C ASN A 164 12.11 -39.46 -6.77
N LEU A 165 12.75 -38.32 -7.02
CA LEU A 165 12.88 -37.71 -8.36
C LEU A 165 13.79 -38.50 -9.32
N ASN A 166 14.50 -39.53 -8.83
CA ASN A 166 15.31 -40.44 -9.65
C ASN A 166 14.51 -41.20 -10.72
N ARG A 167 13.17 -41.23 -10.59
CA ARG A 167 12.25 -41.91 -11.52
C ARG A 167 11.54 -40.95 -12.47
N GLU A 168 11.79 -39.65 -12.32
CA GLU A 168 11.17 -38.59 -13.12
C GLU A 168 12.06 -38.20 -14.30
N ILE A 169 11.47 -37.56 -15.31
CA ILE A 169 12.19 -36.98 -16.43
C ILE A 169 13.05 -35.79 -15.99
N ASP A 170 14.14 -35.51 -16.69
CA ASP A 170 15.12 -34.49 -16.28
C ASP A 170 14.52 -33.09 -16.20
N SER A 171 13.59 -32.73 -17.10
CA SER A 171 12.92 -31.42 -17.08
C SER A 171 12.09 -31.21 -15.80
N TYR A 172 11.25 -32.18 -15.44
CA TYR A 172 10.45 -32.15 -14.22
C TYR A 172 11.33 -32.10 -12.97
N LYS A 173 12.35 -32.97 -12.92
CA LYS A 173 13.30 -33.03 -11.80
C LYS A 173 14.03 -31.70 -11.60
N ASN A 174 14.53 -31.09 -12.67
CA ASN A 174 15.23 -29.82 -12.61
C ASN A 174 14.29 -28.67 -12.19
N GLY A 175 13.09 -28.61 -12.76
CA GLY A 175 12.08 -27.63 -12.37
C GLY A 175 11.65 -27.78 -10.90
N PHE A 176 11.49 -29.01 -10.42
CA PHE A 176 11.18 -29.30 -9.02
C PHE A 176 12.27 -28.83 -8.07
N ILE A 177 13.54 -29.11 -8.38
CA ILE A 177 14.67 -28.66 -7.57
C ILE A 177 14.71 -27.13 -7.52
N GLU A 178 14.57 -26.46 -8.68
CA GLU A 178 14.56 -24.99 -8.76
C GLU A 178 13.41 -24.37 -7.94
N GLY A 179 12.19 -24.89 -8.12
CA GLY A 179 11.02 -24.45 -7.37
C GLY A 179 11.17 -24.65 -5.85
N PHE A 180 11.73 -25.79 -5.46
CA PHE A 180 11.98 -26.15 -4.07
C PHE A 180 12.98 -25.20 -3.41
N GLU A 181 14.15 -24.99 -4.01
CA GLU A 181 15.21 -24.15 -3.44
C GLU A 181 14.75 -22.69 -3.29
N LYS A 182 14.04 -22.17 -4.30
CA LYS A 182 13.50 -20.81 -4.29
C LYS A 182 12.48 -20.60 -3.18
N ALA A 183 11.53 -21.53 -3.04
CA ALA A 183 10.52 -21.47 -2.00
C ALA A 183 11.13 -21.69 -0.60
N PHE A 184 12.02 -22.68 -0.45
CA PHE A 184 12.67 -23.00 0.82
C PHE A 184 13.40 -21.80 1.43
N LYS A 185 14.22 -21.09 0.64
CA LYS A 185 14.94 -19.89 1.12
C LYS A 185 13.97 -18.83 1.67
N THR A 186 12.90 -18.58 0.93
CA THR A 186 11.92 -17.54 1.27
C THR A 186 11.18 -17.89 2.56
N TYR A 187 10.63 -19.10 2.63
CA TYR A 187 9.83 -19.54 3.76
C TYR A 187 10.66 -19.90 4.99
N TYR A 188 11.94 -20.26 4.86
CA TYR A 188 12.88 -20.37 5.98
C TYR A 188 13.06 -19.05 6.73
N ILE A 189 13.28 -17.96 6.00
CA ILE A 189 13.44 -16.64 6.61
C ILE A 189 12.15 -16.22 7.32
N LEU A 190 10.98 -16.51 6.72
CA LEU A 190 9.68 -16.24 7.33
C LEU A 190 9.45 -17.08 8.59
N GLY A 191 9.66 -18.38 8.54
CA GLY A 191 9.52 -19.27 9.71
C GLY A 191 10.41 -18.86 10.88
N PHE A 192 11.69 -18.57 10.60
CA PHE A 192 12.65 -18.11 11.62
C PHE A 192 12.21 -16.79 12.27
N ARG A 193 11.77 -15.81 11.47
CA ARG A 193 11.29 -14.52 11.97
C ARG A 193 10.00 -14.64 12.77
N ASN A 194 9.07 -15.48 12.32
CA ASN A 194 7.81 -15.73 13.01
C ASN A 194 8.06 -16.34 14.39
N ALA A 195 8.96 -17.31 14.49
CA ALA A 195 9.32 -17.91 15.78
C ALA A 195 10.00 -16.89 16.73
N ASN A 196 10.85 -16.01 16.20
CA ASN A 196 11.43 -14.90 16.96
C ASN A 196 10.37 -13.94 17.52
N LEU A 197 9.37 -13.59 16.71
CA LEU A 197 8.26 -12.75 17.17
C LEU A 197 7.43 -13.46 18.25
N GLU A 198 7.21 -14.77 18.14
CA GLU A 198 6.51 -15.58 19.15
C GLU A 198 7.26 -15.64 20.49
N GLU A 199 8.59 -15.83 20.51
CA GLU A 199 9.37 -15.81 21.76
C GLU A 199 9.38 -14.43 22.42
N ILE A 200 9.49 -13.37 21.63
CA ILE A 200 9.37 -11.99 22.12
C ILE A 200 8.00 -11.78 22.80
N LEU A 201 6.91 -12.30 22.21
CA LEU A 201 5.55 -12.20 22.76
C LEU A 201 5.38 -12.96 24.09
N ILE A 202 6.05 -14.10 24.27
CA ILE A 202 6.05 -14.86 25.55
C ILE A 202 6.80 -14.07 26.66
N GLY A 203 7.80 -13.26 26.28
CA GLY A 203 8.50 -12.36 27.20
C GLY A 203 7.65 -11.19 27.74
N PHE A 204 6.57 -10.83 27.04
CA PHE A 204 5.67 -9.71 27.39
C PHE A 204 4.53 -10.06 28.36
N GLU A 205 4.32 -11.34 28.70
CA GLU A 205 3.23 -11.76 29.61
C GLU A 205 3.44 -11.37 31.08
N LYS A 206 4.48 -10.60 31.42
CA LYS A 206 4.61 -9.98 32.75
C LYS A 206 4.48 -8.47 32.68
N SER A 207 3.35 -8.03 33.23
CA SER A 207 2.97 -6.66 33.62
C SER A 207 2.47 -5.75 32.51
N ILE A 208 1.15 -5.70 32.31
CA ILE A 208 0.56 -4.46 31.79
C ILE A 208 -0.78 -4.14 32.44
N ASP A 209 -0.90 -2.88 32.86
CA ASP A 209 -2.09 -2.20 33.35
C ASP A 209 -3.10 -2.00 32.19
N THR A 210 -4.32 -2.51 32.34
CA THR A 210 -5.31 -2.69 31.26
C THR A 210 -6.39 -1.61 31.20
N ASP A 211 -6.40 -0.64 32.12
CA ASP A 211 -7.61 0.16 32.38
C ASP A 211 -7.79 1.40 31.46
N GLU A 212 -6.80 1.78 30.64
CA GLU A 212 -6.87 3.02 29.80
C GLU A 212 -6.95 2.82 28.28
N TYR A 213 -6.88 1.58 27.79
CA TYR A 213 -6.86 1.30 26.34
C TYR A 213 -8.07 0.49 25.91
N THR A 214 -8.65 0.84 24.76
CA THR A 214 -9.69 0.05 24.11
C THR A 214 -9.04 -0.97 23.19
N ASN A 215 -9.39 -2.24 23.35
CA ASN A 215 -8.97 -3.29 22.44
C ASN A 215 -9.81 -3.20 21.15
N ILE A 216 -9.14 -3.02 20.02
CA ILE A 216 -9.70 -3.15 18.68
C ILE A 216 -9.00 -4.31 18.00
N ASN A 217 -9.77 -5.27 17.52
CA ASN A 217 -9.27 -6.50 16.94
C ASN A 217 -9.64 -6.58 15.45
N ILE A 218 -9.59 -7.80 14.88
CA ILE A 218 -9.87 -8.03 13.47
C ILE A 218 -11.28 -7.66 13.02
N PHE A 219 -12.24 -7.58 13.94
CA PHE A 219 -13.60 -7.15 13.64
C PHE A 219 -13.72 -5.63 13.48
N GLY A 220 -12.61 -4.90 13.58
CA GLY A 220 -12.62 -3.45 13.56
C GLY A 220 -13.31 -2.89 14.79
N GLY A 221 -13.85 -1.70 14.66
CA GLY A 221 -14.59 -1.05 15.73
C GLY A 221 -14.41 0.45 15.75
N THR A 222 -15.24 1.08 16.56
CA THR A 222 -15.30 2.52 16.70
C THR A 222 -14.93 2.90 18.12
N ILE A 223 -14.03 3.87 18.25
CA ILE A 223 -13.66 4.47 19.53
C ILE A 223 -13.93 5.96 19.42
N SER A 224 -14.66 6.51 20.37
CA SER A 224 -14.90 7.94 20.48
C SER A 224 -14.32 8.49 21.78
N THR A 225 -13.95 9.76 21.77
CA THR A 225 -13.59 10.46 23.01
C THR A 225 -14.80 10.63 23.93
N THR A 226 -14.54 10.86 25.21
CA THR A 226 -15.58 11.00 26.24
C THR A 226 -16.56 12.14 26.00
N ASP A 227 -16.13 13.17 25.26
CA ASP A 227 -16.96 14.30 24.81
C ASP A 227 -17.76 13.99 23.52
N ASN A 228 -17.56 12.82 22.91
CA ASN A 228 -18.14 12.38 21.64
C ASN A 228 -17.91 13.36 20.48
N ILE A 229 -16.74 14.03 20.45
CA ILE A 229 -16.34 14.91 19.35
C ILE A 229 -15.45 14.17 18.35
N MET A 230 -14.36 13.54 18.79
CA MET A 230 -13.48 12.76 17.91
C MET A 230 -13.91 11.30 17.90
N THR A 231 -13.93 10.70 16.72
CA THR A 231 -14.21 9.29 16.51
C THR A 231 -13.15 8.67 15.60
N VAL A 232 -12.73 7.45 15.93
CA VAL A 232 -11.80 6.64 15.13
C VAL A 232 -12.51 5.34 14.81
N GLU A 233 -12.60 5.01 13.53
CA GLU A 233 -13.30 3.85 13.01
C GLU A 233 -12.35 2.97 12.20
N PHE A 234 -12.13 1.77 12.72
CA PHE A 234 -11.40 0.70 12.04
C PHE A 234 -12.39 -0.21 11.33
N GLN A 235 -12.19 -0.42 10.03
CA GLN A 235 -12.96 -1.38 9.27
C GLN A 235 -12.58 -2.82 9.64
N GLU A 236 -13.49 -3.75 9.39
CA GLU A 236 -13.22 -5.18 9.49
C GLU A 236 -12.00 -5.59 8.64
N GLY A 237 -11.11 -6.38 9.24
CA GLY A 237 -9.82 -6.75 8.67
C GLY A 237 -8.84 -5.58 8.51
N GLY A 238 -9.10 -4.43 9.13
CA GLY A 238 -8.16 -3.30 9.21
C GLY A 238 -7.03 -3.53 10.22
N LEU A 239 -7.22 -4.44 11.17
CA LEU A 239 -6.22 -4.93 12.13
C LEU A 239 -6.23 -6.46 12.10
N TYR A 240 -5.09 -7.15 12.25
CA TYR A 240 -5.01 -8.63 12.22
C TYR A 240 -4.72 -9.28 13.58
N ARG A 241 -4.67 -8.45 14.63
CA ARG A 241 -4.53 -8.85 16.03
C ARG A 241 -5.15 -7.79 16.91
N ASP A 242 -5.28 -8.11 18.19
CA ASP A 242 -5.68 -7.15 19.20
C ASP A 242 -4.71 -5.96 19.21
N ASN A 243 -5.27 -4.76 19.07
CA ASN A 243 -4.58 -3.49 19.15
C ASN A 243 -5.19 -2.67 20.28
N TYR A 244 -4.33 -2.13 21.13
CA TYR A 244 -4.76 -1.35 22.28
C TYR A 244 -4.64 0.11 21.92
N ILE A 245 -5.79 0.76 21.76
CA ILE A 245 -5.92 2.11 21.23
C ILE A 245 -6.53 3.00 22.31
N LYS A 246 -5.93 4.16 22.51
CA LYS A 246 -6.41 5.20 23.41
C LYS A 246 -6.75 6.45 22.61
N VAL A 247 -7.96 6.97 22.85
CA VAL A 247 -8.37 8.29 22.37
C VAL A 247 -8.65 9.19 23.57
N GLU A 248 -8.13 10.41 23.56
CA GLU A 248 -8.25 11.32 24.70
C GLU A 248 -8.30 12.77 24.23
N LYS A 249 -9.21 13.55 24.82
CA LYS A 249 -9.23 15.00 24.67
C LYS A 249 -8.12 15.61 25.53
N ILE A 250 -7.30 16.46 24.94
CA ILE A 250 -6.20 17.17 25.61
C ILE A 250 -6.24 18.66 25.26
N ASP A 251 -5.52 19.49 26.02
CA ASP A 251 -5.44 20.92 25.75
C ASP A 251 -4.85 21.20 24.36
N LEU A 252 -5.42 22.19 23.67
CA LEU A 252 -4.96 22.61 22.34
C LEU A 252 -3.48 23.03 22.37
N ALA A 253 -2.67 22.37 21.54
CA ALA A 253 -1.29 22.79 21.34
C ALA A 253 -1.20 24.15 20.63
N ALA A 254 -0.11 24.88 20.86
CA ALA A 254 0.09 26.19 20.25
C ALA A 254 -0.02 26.14 18.72
N ILE A 255 -0.57 27.20 18.14
CA ILE A 255 -0.68 27.38 16.68
C ILE A 255 0.27 28.50 16.29
N ASP A 256 1.20 28.23 15.37
CA ASP A 256 2.06 29.29 14.81
C ASP A 256 1.17 30.29 14.05
N PRO A 257 1.19 31.60 14.41
CA PRO A 257 0.39 32.62 13.74
C PRO A 257 0.58 32.67 12.22
N ARG A 258 1.74 32.25 11.70
CA ARG A 258 2.04 32.20 10.26
C ARG A 258 1.20 31.15 9.52
N GLN A 259 0.70 30.12 10.20
CA GLN A 259 -0.17 29.12 9.57
C GLN A 259 -1.58 29.67 9.29
N MET A 260 -1.95 30.80 9.91
CA MET A 260 -3.27 31.44 9.74
C MET A 260 -4.45 30.50 10.07
N LEU A 261 -4.27 29.62 11.05
CA LEU A 261 -5.29 28.64 11.48
C LEU A 261 -6.11 29.18 12.65
N SER A 262 -7.41 28.90 12.65
CA SER A 262 -8.31 29.16 13.79
C SER A 262 -8.78 27.82 14.38
N PRO A 263 -8.67 27.61 15.68
CA PRO A 263 -9.14 26.36 16.27
C PRO A 263 -10.66 26.28 16.29
N VAL A 264 -11.18 25.11 15.94
CA VAL A 264 -12.60 24.74 16.10
C VAL A 264 -12.76 23.83 17.30
N THR A 265 -11.79 22.97 17.55
CA THR A 265 -11.75 22.03 18.67
C THR A 265 -10.50 22.24 19.53
N ASP A 266 -10.47 21.59 20.69
CA ASP A 266 -9.23 21.32 21.41
C ASP A 266 -8.36 20.30 20.64
N SER A 267 -7.25 19.85 21.22
CA SER A 267 -6.44 18.77 20.67
C SER A 267 -6.94 17.39 21.14
N TYR A 268 -6.71 16.38 20.32
CA TYR A 268 -7.14 15.02 20.58
C TYR A 268 -5.98 14.06 20.32
N LEU A 269 -5.62 13.30 21.34
CA LEU A 269 -4.61 12.25 21.26
C LEU A 269 -5.27 10.98 20.71
N LEU A 270 -4.64 10.38 19.70
CA LEU A 270 -4.85 8.99 19.30
C LEU A 270 -3.52 8.27 19.53
N ALA A 271 -3.46 7.43 20.56
CA ALA A 271 -2.28 6.67 20.93
C ALA A 271 -2.50 5.17 20.68
N ILE A 272 -1.45 4.50 20.25
CA ILE A 272 -1.40 3.04 20.09
C ILE A 272 -0.34 2.54 21.07
N LYS A 273 -0.68 1.53 21.86
CA LYS A 273 0.24 0.93 22.84
C LYS A 273 1.39 0.20 22.12
N ASP A 274 2.63 0.50 22.52
CA ASP A 274 3.87 -0.02 21.91
C ASP A 274 3.88 -1.57 21.74
N ASP A 275 4.63 -2.03 20.73
CA ASP A 275 4.76 -3.43 20.23
C ASP A 275 3.53 -4.05 19.51
N SER A 276 2.50 -3.23 19.26
CA SER A 276 1.32 -3.58 18.45
C SER A 276 1.45 -3.05 16.99
N ILE A 277 2.24 -3.69 16.12
CA ILE A 277 2.18 -3.54 14.64
C ILE A 277 0.72 -3.65 14.14
N ILE A 278 0.21 -3.02 13.09
CA ILE A 278 0.38 -1.82 12.22
C ILE A 278 -0.96 -1.92 11.44
N PRO A 279 -1.82 -0.88 11.37
CA PRO A 279 -3.06 -0.97 10.59
C PRO A 279 -2.79 -1.50 9.18
N GLN A 280 -3.62 -2.43 8.69
CA GLN A 280 -3.42 -3.14 7.41
C GLN A 280 -4.26 -2.56 6.29
N LYS A 281 -5.27 -1.79 6.67
CA LYS A 281 -6.08 -0.95 5.80
C LYS A 281 -6.11 0.46 6.39
N PRO A 282 -6.36 1.49 5.56
CA PRO A 282 -6.65 2.81 6.06
C PRO A 282 -7.85 2.76 7.02
N PHE A 283 -7.82 3.63 8.03
CA PHE A 283 -8.92 3.75 8.98
C PHE A 283 -9.39 5.21 9.05
N LYS A 284 -10.67 5.41 9.40
CA LYS A 284 -11.30 6.72 9.38
C LYS A 284 -11.05 7.42 10.72
N LEU A 285 -10.54 8.64 10.66
CA LEU A 285 -10.52 9.58 11.78
C LEU A 285 -11.52 10.68 11.46
N SER A 286 -12.41 10.99 12.39
CA SER A 286 -13.44 12.00 12.18
C SER A 286 -13.80 12.82 13.41
N PHE A 287 -14.42 13.96 13.14
CA PHE A 287 -14.86 14.93 14.13
C PHE A 287 -16.25 15.46 13.76
N LYS A 288 -17.07 15.74 14.77
CA LYS A 288 -18.26 16.56 14.56
C LYS A 288 -17.87 17.95 14.08
N TYR A 289 -18.51 18.42 13.02
CA TYR A 289 -18.16 19.67 12.38
C TYR A 289 -19.37 20.36 11.74
N TYR A 290 -19.53 21.65 12.00
CA TYR A 290 -20.62 22.49 11.49
C TYR A 290 -20.10 23.82 10.91
N GLY A 291 -18.81 23.87 10.58
CA GLY A 291 -18.13 25.06 10.08
C GLY A 291 -18.08 25.14 8.55
N PRO A 292 -17.35 26.14 8.00
CA PRO A 292 -17.20 26.33 6.55
C PRO A 292 -16.28 25.30 5.88
N ASP A 293 -16.26 25.25 4.55
CA ASP A 293 -15.41 24.34 3.76
C ASP A 293 -13.90 24.60 3.92
N SER A 294 -13.52 25.74 4.47
CA SER A 294 -12.14 26.06 4.88
C SER A 294 -11.69 25.29 6.13
N GLY A 295 -12.55 24.45 6.72
CA GLY A 295 -12.20 23.51 7.78
C GLY A 295 -11.27 22.39 7.30
N GLY A 296 -10.51 21.82 8.22
CA GLY A 296 -9.63 20.69 7.96
C GLY A 296 -9.26 19.96 9.24
N ILE A 297 -8.97 18.67 9.13
CA ILE A 297 -8.28 17.92 10.19
C ILE A 297 -6.78 18.18 10.03
N TYR A 298 -6.11 18.50 11.13
CA TYR A 298 -4.68 18.73 11.17
C TYR A 298 -4.03 17.79 12.17
N GLN A 299 -2.84 17.29 11.84
CA GLN A 299 -1.98 16.53 12.74
C GLN A 299 -0.83 17.41 13.23
N LEU A 300 -0.51 17.36 14.52
CA LEU A 300 0.66 18.04 15.07
C LEU A 300 1.93 17.19 14.80
N ILE A 301 2.87 17.73 14.03
CA ILE A 301 4.17 17.14 13.71
C ILE A 301 5.25 18.20 13.96
N GLU A 302 6.22 17.91 14.84
CA GLU A 302 7.33 18.83 15.15
C GLU A 302 6.86 20.28 15.42
N ASP A 303 5.85 20.42 16.27
CA ASP A 303 5.22 21.69 16.65
C ASP A 303 4.47 22.45 15.52
N LYS A 304 4.26 21.82 14.36
CA LYS A 304 3.47 22.36 13.25
C LYS A 304 2.19 21.56 13.03
N TRP A 305 1.08 22.28 12.83
CA TRP A 305 -0.18 21.66 12.41
C TRP A 305 -0.17 21.38 10.91
N VAL A 306 -0.03 20.12 10.52
CA VAL A 306 0.00 19.68 9.12
C VAL A 306 -1.40 19.23 8.70
N TYR A 307 -1.92 19.82 7.63
CA TYR A 307 -3.24 19.48 7.11
C TYR A 307 -3.30 18.01 6.69
N MET A 308 -4.40 17.35 6.99
CA MET A 308 -4.72 16.02 6.47
C MET A 308 -5.86 16.19 5.47
N PRO A 309 -5.75 15.65 4.23
CA PRO A 309 -6.82 15.76 3.26
C PRO A 309 -8.15 15.28 3.83
N SER A 310 -9.09 16.22 4.00
CA SER A 310 -10.31 16.02 4.76
C SER A 310 -11.53 16.17 3.86
N LEU A 311 -12.57 15.41 4.16
CA LEU A 311 -13.88 15.53 3.53
C LEU A 311 -14.90 15.96 4.58
N ILE A 312 -15.73 16.93 4.21
CA ILE A 312 -16.85 17.42 5.03
C ILE A 312 -18.12 16.81 4.44
N VAL A 313 -18.85 16.03 5.25
CA VAL A 313 -20.11 15.40 4.87
C VAL A 313 -21.08 15.57 6.02
N ASP A 314 -22.21 16.23 5.74
CA ASP A 314 -23.25 16.56 6.72
C ASP A 314 -22.69 17.29 7.95
N ASP A 315 -22.71 16.64 9.12
CA ASP A 315 -22.22 17.17 10.39
C ASP A 315 -20.88 16.59 10.84
N GLU A 316 -20.12 16.03 9.90
CA GLU A 316 -18.85 15.37 10.13
C GLU A 316 -17.75 15.91 9.19
N ILE A 317 -16.55 16.08 9.73
CA ILE A 317 -15.32 16.18 8.95
C ILE A 317 -14.47 14.94 9.21
N TYR A 318 -13.94 14.31 8.16
CA TYR A 318 -13.14 13.09 8.31
C TYR A 318 -11.96 13.02 7.35
N THR A 319 -10.96 12.23 7.72
CA THR A 319 -9.79 11.86 6.91
C THR A 319 -9.58 10.36 6.99
N GLN A 320 -8.93 9.78 5.98
CA GLN A 320 -8.38 8.43 6.05
C GLN A 320 -6.94 8.50 6.54
N ILE A 321 -6.59 7.69 7.53
CA ILE A 321 -5.21 7.53 7.99
C ILE A 321 -4.63 6.30 7.31
N GLU A 322 -3.59 6.50 6.51
CA GLU A 322 -2.87 5.43 5.83
C GLU A 322 -2.12 4.54 6.82
N SER A 323 -2.13 3.24 6.54
CA SER A 323 -2.06 2.21 7.57
C SER A 323 -0.62 1.79 7.91
N SER A 324 0.28 1.83 6.94
CA SER A 324 1.57 1.11 6.96
C SER A 324 2.62 1.66 7.92
N ILE A 325 2.49 2.91 8.40
CA ILE A 325 3.50 3.56 9.23
C ILE A 325 2.92 4.36 10.41
N TYR A 326 1.62 4.26 10.68
CA TYR A 326 1.00 5.04 11.75
C TYR A 326 1.56 4.66 13.13
N ARG A 327 1.84 5.66 13.98
CA ARG A 327 2.45 5.51 15.33
C ARG A 327 1.71 6.27 16.42
N GLY A 328 0.47 6.66 16.16
CA GLY A 328 -0.22 7.63 17.02
C GLY A 328 0.00 9.07 16.56
N GLY A 329 -0.72 10.00 17.16
CA GLY A 329 -0.68 11.40 16.80
C GLY A 329 -1.60 12.27 17.64
N ARG A 330 -1.44 13.59 17.48
CA ARG A 330 -2.34 14.60 18.04
C ARG A 330 -3.05 15.30 16.89
N TYR A 331 -4.35 15.45 17.02
CA TYR A 331 -5.24 15.94 15.97
C TYR A 331 -6.11 17.07 16.47
N ALA A 332 -6.49 17.97 15.57
CA ALA A 332 -7.48 19.00 15.83
C ALA A 332 -8.21 19.38 14.54
N VAL A 333 -9.43 19.89 14.67
CA VAL A 333 -10.12 20.56 13.57
C VAL A 333 -9.80 22.04 13.62
N LEU A 334 -9.24 22.57 12.53
CA LEU A 334 -8.85 23.96 12.39
C LEU A 334 -9.44 24.54 11.10
N ILE A 335 -9.69 25.85 11.08
CA ILE A 335 -10.13 26.61 9.91
C ILE A 335 -8.95 27.41 9.35
N LYS A 336 -8.63 27.22 8.07
CA LYS A 336 -7.63 28.02 7.34
C LYS A 336 -8.22 29.39 6.96
N ARG A 337 -7.73 30.46 7.58
CA ARG A 337 -8.16 31.83 7.26
C ARG A 337 -7.64 32.26 5.89
N GLY A 338 -8.50 32.90 5.11
CA GLY A 338 -8.15 33.39 3.77
C GLY A 338 -8.04 32.30 2.71
N TYR A 339 -8.39 31.05 3.04
CA TYR A 339 -8.48 29.96 2.08
C TYR A 339 -9.63 30.21 1.10
N THR A 340 -9.33 30.10 -0.19
CA THR A 340 -10.32 30.13 -1.27
C THR A 340 -10.11 28.87 -2.10
N PRO A 341 -11.13 28.01 -2.29
CA PRO A 341 -11.01 26.81 -3.11
C PRO A 341 -10.53 27.14 -4.53
N LEU A 342 -9.74 26.23 -5.10
CA LEU A 342 -9.33 26.31 -6.49
C LEU A 342 -10.43 25.65 -7.35
N GLU A 343 -11.01 26.39 -8.29
CA GLU A 343 -12.21 25.91 -9.00
C GLU A 343 -11.87 24.83 -10.04
N ASP A 344 -10.71 24.93 -10.69
CA ASP A 344 -10.32 24.06 -11.81
C ASP A 344 -9.69 22.73 -11.39
N ILE A 345 -9.64 22.43 -10.09
CA ILE A 345 -9.20 21.13 -9.58
C ILE A 345 -10.36 20.22 -9.19
N GLU A 346 -11.60 20.72 -9.18
CA GLU A 346 -12.77 19.90 -8.85
C GLU A 346 -12.88 18.71 -9.80
N LEU A 347 -13.00 17.49 -9.26
CA LEU A 347 -13.02 16.22 -10.00
C LEU A 347 -11.73 15.90 -10.77
N HIS A 348 -10.67 16.70 -10.60
CA HIS A 348 -9.37 16.42 -11.18
C HIS A 348 -8.67 15.27 -10.41
N TRP A 349 -7.94 14.41 -11.11
CA TRP A 349 -7.31 13.23 -10.48
C TRP A 349 -6.30 13.57 -9.35
N ALA A 350 -5.76 14.80 -9.41
CA ALA A 350 -4.82 15.37 -8.44
C ALA A 350 -5.46 16.35 -7.44
N GLU A 351 -6.79 16.44 -7.36
CA GLU A 351 -7.51 17.39 -6.50
C GLU A 351 -7.02 17.35 -5.06
N LYS A 352 -6.98 16.15 -4.47
CA LYS A 352 -6.54 15.90 -3.09
C LYS A 352 -5.13 16.42 -2.85
N GLU A 353 -4.23 16.15 -3.77
CA GLU A 353 -2.82 16.52 -3.65
C GLU A 353 -2.64 18.04 -3.82
N ILE A 354 -3.36 18.66 -4.75
CA ILE A 354 -3.29 20.11 -4.99
C ILE A 354 -3.95 20.88 -3.84
N ASP A 355 -5.11 20.48 -3.33
CA ASP A 355 -5.76 21.08 -2.17
C ASP A 355 -4.84 21.04 -0.94
N TYR A 356 -4.17 19.91 -0.70
CA TYR A 356 -3.17 19.81 0.37
C TYR A 356 -2.07 20.87 0.21
N PHE A 357 -1.47 20.95 -0.97
CA PHE A 357 -0.39 21.92 -1.23
C PHE A 357 -0.90 23.35 -1.13
N HIS A 358 -2.15 23.60 -1.49
CA HIS A 358 -2.76 24.92 -1.40
C HIS A 358 -3.01 25.33 0.05
N ARG A 359 -3.58 24.44 0.87
CA ARG A 359 -3.84 24.69 2.30
C ARG A 359 -2.58 24.86 3.14
N MET A 360 -1.50 24.20 2.72
CA MET A 360 -0.18 24.33 3.32
C MET A 360 0.61 25.54 2.78
N ASP A 361 0.01 26.38 1.92
CA ASP A 361 0.61 27.55 1.27
C ASP A 361 1.80 27.25 0.34
N TYR A 362 1.98 25.99 -0.07
CA TYR A 362 3.05 25.59 -1.00
C TYR A 362 2.74 25.97 -2.46
N VAL A 363 1.46 25.97 -2.82
CA VAL A 363 0.97 26.46 -4.12
C VAL A 363 -0.17 27.46 -3.93
N LYS A 364 -0.36 28.30 -4.95
CA LYS A 364 -1.44 29.28 -5.01
C LYS A 364 -2.07 29.25 -6.40
N GLY A 365 -3.36 29.56 -6.46
CA GLY A 365 -4.04 29.87 -7.71
C GLY A 365 -3.59 31.22 -8.25
N ASN A 366 -3.96 31.50 -9.50
CA ASN A 366 -3.87 32.83 -10.07
C ASN A 366 -4.93 33.77 -9.48
N ASP A 367 -5.03 34.99 -9.99
CA ASP A 367 -6.00 36.00 -9.54
C ASP A 367 -7.47 35.57 -9.71
N ASP A 368 -7.72 34.57 -10.57
CA ASP A 368 -9.03 33.96 -10.82
C ASP A 368 -9.25 32.66 -10.00
N ASN A 369 -8.37 32.37 -9.02
CA ASN A 369 -8.36 31.14 -8.21
C ASN A 369 -8.24 29.84 -9.02
N LEU A 370 -7.50 29.87 -10.12
CA LEU A 370 -7.21 28.71 -10.96
C LEU A 370 -5.76 28.25 -10.79
N PHE A 371 -5.53 26.95 -10.68
CA PHE A 371 -4.20 26.34 -10.55
C PHE A 371 -3.60 25.91 -11.89
N GLN A 372 -4.46 25.53 -12.84
CA GLN A 372 -4.15 24.99 -14.16
C GLN A 372 -3.36 23.67 -14.11
N PRO A 373 -3.93 22.60 -13.51
CA PRO A 373 -3.22 21.36 -13.20
C PRO A 373 -2.57 20.67 -14.42
N ASP A 374 -3.21 20.71 -15.58
CA ASP A 374 -2.72 20.07 -16.81
C ASP A 374 -1.71 20.92 -17.61
N SER A 375 -1.45 22.14 -17.16
CA SER A 375 -0.45 22.99 -17.82
C SER A 375 0.96 22.45 -17.61
N ILE A 376 1.81 22.63 -18.61
CA ILE A 376 3.22 22.28 -18.52
C ILE A 376 3.90 23.18 -17.50
N MET A 377 4.60 22.55 -16.54
CA MET A 377 5.29 23.27 -15.48
C MET A 377 6.60 23.87 -16.01
N LYS A 378 6.86 25.12 -15.64
CA LYS A 378 8.15 25.78 -15.90
C LYS A 378 9.19 25.37 -14.85
N ARG A 379 10.47 25.43 -15.23
CA ARG A 379 11.59 25.09 -14.35
C ARG A 379 11.63 25.95 -13.08
N GLY A 380 11.38 27.26 -13.21
CA GLY A 380 11.32 28.19 -12.07
C GLY A 380 10.16 27.89 -11.13
N GLU A 381 8.99 27.53 -11.67
CA GLU A 381 7.82 27.11 -10.86
C GLU A 381 8.14 25.85 -10.04
N PHE A 382 8.80 24.86 -10.65
CA PHE A 382 9.20 23.63 -9.94
C PHE A 382 10.21 23.93 -8.82
N ILE A 383 11.19 24.80 -9.06
CA ILE A 383 12.18 25.20 -8.07
C ILE A 383 11.53 25.96 -6.91
N ALA A 384 10.63 26.90 -7.21
CA ALA A 384 9.88 27.64 -6.19
C ALA A 384 8.98 26.71 -5.35
N LEU A 385 8.36 25.71 -5.97
CA LEU A 385 7.58 24.69 -5.28
C LEU A 385 8.44 23.88 -4.28
N LEU A 386 9.65 23.49 -4.70
CA LEU A 386 10.60 22.80 -3.81
C LEU A 386 11.07 23.71 -2.67
N ASP A 387 11.41 24.97 -2.93
CA ASP A 387 11.79 25.93 -1.89
C ASP A 387 10.66 26.14 -0.88
N ASN A 388 9.40 26.26 -1.33
CA ASN A 388 8.25 26.37 -0.44
C ASN A 388 8.07 25.13 0.45
N LEU A 389 8.34 23.93 -0.09
CA LEU A 389 8.16 22.66 0.62
C LEU A 389 9.27 22.40 1.63
N TYR A 390 10.53 22.56 1.21
CA TYR A 390 11.71 22.26 2.03
C TYR A 390 12.25 23.47 2.81
N ASN A 391 11.76 24.68 2.50
CA ASN A 391 12.14 25.95 3.12
C ASN A 391 13.65 26.14 3.18
N TRP A 392 14.29 26.22 2.01
CA TRP A 392 15.74 26.22 1.90
C TRP A 392 16.36 27.51 2.47
N SER A 393 17.53 27.35 3.08
CA SER A 393 18.42 28.44 3.47
C SER A 393 19.41 28.79 2.36
N LEU A 394 20.00 29.98 2.45
CA LEU A 394 21.17 30.36 1.65
C LEU A 394 22.43 29.88 2.38
N GLU A 395 23.13 28.90 1.81
CA GLU A 395 24.35 28.30 2.36
C GLU A 395 25.63 28.99 1.88
N GLU A 396 25.63 29.46 0.64
CA GLU A 396 26.78 30.07 -0.04
C GLU A 396 26.34 31.25 -0.89
N GLU A 397 27.23 32.24 -1.06
CA GLU A 397 26.95 33.39 -1.91
C GLU A 397 26.98 33.00 -3.40
N VAL A 398 25.89 33.28 -4.10
CA VAL A 398 25.75 32.98 -5.53
C VAL A 398 25.79 34.29 -6.33
N ASN A 399 26.71 34.35 -7.29
CA ASN A 399 26.73 35.46 -8.26
C ASN A 399 25.73 35.20 -9.40
N LEU A 400 24.47 35.59 -9.20
CA LEU A 400 23.41 35.47 -10.22
C LEU A 400 23.71 36.24 -11.52
N ASP A 401 24.48 37.32 -11.46
CA ASP A 401 24.83 38.14 -12.64
C ASP A 401 25.74 37.38 -13.63
N SER A 402 26.29 36.23 -13.23
CA SER A 402 27.02 35.33 -14.13
C SER A 402 26.12 34.62 -15.16
N TYR A 403 24.80 34.63 -14.96
CA TYR A 403 23.80 34.05 -15.87
C TYR A 403 23.13 35.12 -16.73
N LYS A 404 23.02 34.86 -18.03
CA LYS A 404 22.52 35.82 -19.04
C LYS A 404 21.04 36.19 -18.86
N ASP A 405 20.26 35.30 -18.24
CA ASP A 405 18.82 35.41 -18.05
C ASP A 405 18.44 35.68 -16.58
N SER A 406 19.40 36.07 -15.74
CA SER A 406 19.15 36.41 -14.33
C SER A 406 18.17 37.58 -14.16
N ALA A 407 18.20 38.54 -15.09
CA ALA A 407 17.34 39.73 -15.09
C ALA A 407 15.84 39.41 -15.26
N ILE A 408 15.50 38.24 -15.81
CA ILE A 408 14.10 37.83 -16.03
C ILE A 408 13.63 36.78 -15.01
N LEU A 409 14.39 36.47 -13.96
CA LEU A 409 13.97 35.48 -12.96
C LEU A 409 12.70 35.91 -12.21
N HIS A 410 12.49 37.22 -12.02
CA HIS A 410 11.30 37.80 -11.37
C HIS A 410 10.90 37.04 -10.10
N GLU A 411 9.72 36.43 -10.06
CA GLU A 411 9.16 35.70 -8.92
C GLU A 411 9.96 34.46 -8.52
N TYR A 412 10.79 33.89 -9.41
CA TYR A 412 11.60 32.71 -9.12
C TYR A 412 12.98 33.05 -8.54
N LYS A 413 13.35 34.35 -8.48
CA LYS A 413 14.73 34.77 -8.17
C LYS A 413 15.24 34.16 -6.87
N GLU A 414 14.48 34.31 -5.79
CA GLU A 414 14.89 33.85 -4.45
C GLU A 414 15.06 32.33 -4.40
N ALA A 415 14.08 31.57 -4.89
CA ALA A 415 14.14 30.12 -4.90
C ALA A 415 15.28 29.57 -5.78
N VAL A 416 15.51 30.20 -6.95
CA VAL A 416 16.62 29.85 -7.85
C VAL A 416 17.97 30.15 -7.22
N GLU A 417 18.09 31.27 -6.51
CA GLU A 417 19.31 31.63 -5.76
C GLU A 417 19.64 30.60 -4.69
N LYS A 418 18.65 30.22 -3.86
CA LYS A 418 18.79 29.16 -2.85
C LYS A 418 19.15 27.82 -3.48
N ALA A 419 18.48 27.44 -4.57
CA ALA A 419 18.74 26.17 -5.24
C ALA A 419 20.16 26.10 -5.86
N LEU A 420 20.70 27.21 -6.35
CA LEU A 420 22.10 27.31 -6.79
C LEU A 420 23.05 27.24 -5.60
N SER A 421 22.74 27.97 -4.52
CA SER A 421 23.54 28.03 -3.31
C SER A 421 23.70 26.65 -2.65
N ASN A 422 22.66 25.83 -2.67
CA ASN A 422 22.69 24.47 -2.13
C ASN A 422 23.21 23.42 -3.13
N GLY A 423 23.58 23.83 -4.36
CA GLY A 423 24.05 22.91 -5.40
C GLY A 423 22.99 22.00 -6.01
N TYR A 424 21.70 22.19 -5.66
CA TYR A 424 20.57 21.40 -6.19
C TYR A 424 20.38 21.60 -7.69
N ILE A 425 20.66 22.79 -8.19
CA ILE A 425 20.68 23.07 -9.63
C ILE A 425 22.03 23.62 -10.07
N SER A 426 22.26 23.56 -11.38
CA SER A 426 23.32 24.30 -12.06
C SER A 426 22.73 24.99 -13.28
N GLY A 427 23.35 26.08 -13.74
CA GLY A 427 23.01 26.64 -15.04
C GLY A 427 23.45 25.75 -16.20
N TYR A 428 22.97 26.09 -17.40
CA TYR A 428 23.32 25.40 -18.63
C TYR A 428 24.67 25.88 -19.18
N SER A 429 25.24 25.11 -20.11
CA SER A 429 26.53 25.40 -20.75
C SER A 429 26.59 26.75 -21.48
N ASP A 430 25.45 27.30 -21.87
CA ASP A 430 25.31 28.62 -22.51
C ASP A 430 25.23 29.79 -21.52
N LYS A 431 25.41 29.52 -20.22
CA LYS A 431 25.27 30.47 -19.09
C LYS A 431 23.85 30.99 -18.90
N THR A 432 22.85 30.11 -19.03
CA THR A 432 21.44 30.42 -18.71
C THR A 432 20.93 29.56 -17.56
N LEU A 433 19.79 29.94 -16.97
CA LEU A 433 19.07 29.19 -15.93
C LEU A 433 17.74 28.62 -16.45
N ARG A 434 17.18 29.24 -17.51
CA ARG A 434 15.96 28.83 -18.23
C ARG A 434 14.74 28.67 -17.32
N ALA A 435 14.61 29.52 -16.29
CA ALA A 435 13.52 29.44 -15.31
C ALA A 435 12.11 29.53 -15.94
N HIS A 436 11.97 30.27 -17.04
CA HIS A 436 10.69 30.42 -17.76
C HIS A 436 10.42 29.36 -18.83
N MET A 437 11.33 28.40 -19.00
CA MET A 437 11.15 27.30 -19.95
C MET A 437 10.50 26.08 -19.26
N PRO A 438 9.75 25.26 -20.02
CA PRO A 438 9.27 23.96 -19.55
C PRO A 438 10.38 23.10 -18.95
N ILE A 439 10.08 22.39 -17.85
CA ILE A 439 11.01 21.43 -17.24
C ILE A 439 10.70 20.01 -17.68
N SER A 440 11.74 19.26 -18.08
CA SER A 440 11.59 17.87 -18.48
C SER A 440 11.58 16.91 -17.29
N TYR A 441 11.00 15.72 -17.45
CA TYR A 441 11.05 14.67 -16.41
C TYR A 441 12.49 14.31 -16.03
N GLN A 442 13.40 14.30 -17.01
CA GLN A 442 14.82 14.07 -16.78
C GLN A 442 15.46 15.14 -15.88
N GLU A 443 15.10 16.41 -16.06
CA GLU A 443 15.60 17.49 -15.21
C GLU A 443 15.01 17.43 -13.81
N VAL A 444 13.73 17.06 -13.68
CA VAL A 444 13.10 16.78 -12.37
C VAL A 444 13.86 15.68 -11.63
N GLU A 445 14.17 14.57 -12.30
CA GLU A 445 14.97 13.48 -11.71
C GLU A 445 16.32 13.98 -11.19
N TRP A 446 17.07 14.73 -12.01
CA TRP A 446 18.40 15.23 -11.62
C TRP A 446 18.35 16.19 -10.43
N ILE A 447 17.33 17.05 -10.37
CA ILE A 447 17.15 17.98 -9.25
C ILE A 447 16.80 17.19 -7.99
N LEU A 448 15.84 16.27 -8.06
CA LEU A 448 15.42 15.49 -6.89
C LEU A 448 16.50 14.53 -6.39
N GLN A 449 17.33 13.95 -7.26
CA GLN A 449 18.48 13.14 -6.83
C GLN A 449 19.43 13.92 -5.93
N LYS A 450 19.56 15.24 -6.15
CA LYS A 450 20.38 16.12 -5.32
C LYS A 450 19.65 16.57 -4.05
N VAL A 451 18.38 16.99 -4.18
CA VAL A 451 17.56 17.46 -3.05
C VAL A 451 17.34 16.35 -2.02
N LEU A 452 17.11 15.12 -2.47
CA LEU A 452 16.86 13.95 -1.63
C LEU A 452 18.15 13.19 -1.23
N GLU A 453 19.31 13.61 -1.73
CA GLU A 453 20.58 12.88 -1.60
C GLU A 453 20.49 11.40 -2.04
N ASN A 454 19.64 11.12 -3.03
CA ASN A 454 19.37 9.77 -3.53
C ASN A 454 19.61 9.70 -5.04
N THR A 455 20.78 9.21 -5.45
CA THR A 455 21.17 9.10 -6.87
C THR A 455 20.34 8.10 -7.67
N ASP A 456 19.66 7.19 -7.00
CA ASP A 456 18.89 6.13 -7.63
C ASP A 456 17.45 6.56 -7.95
N PHE A 457 16.98 7.70 -7.42
CA PHE A 457 15.64 8.21 -7.68
C PHE A 457 15.33 8.27 -9.20
N LYS A 458 14.19 7.67 -9.59
CA LYS A 458 13.64 7.70 -10.96
C LYS A 458 12.19 8.14 -10.94
N TRP A 459 11.84 9.05 -11.85
CA TRP A 459 10.45 9.44 -12.13
C TRP A 459 9.59 8.22 -12.49
N LYS A 460 10.18 7.23 -13.15
CA LYS A 460 9.49 6.02 -13.58
C LYS A 460 8.76 5.31 -12.43
N GLU A 461 9.35 5.25 -11.24
CA GLU A 461 8.76 4.59 -10.06
C GLU A 461 7.47 5.31 -9.63
N ILE A 462 7.52 6.63 -9.53
CA ILE A 462 6.36 7.48 -9.21
C ILE A 462 5.30 7.41 -10.30
N ALA A 463 5.71 7.34 -11.56
CA ALA A 463 4.79 7.22 -12.69
C ALA A 463 4.09 5.85 -12.75
N GLU A 464 4.74 4.77 -12.31
CA GLU A 464 4.11 3.45 -12.17
C GLU A 464 3.07 3.46 -11.05
N GLU A 465 3.37 4.08 -9.91
CA GLU A 465 2.38 4.30 -8.83
C GLU A 465 1.20 5.16 -9.31
N LEU A 466 1.46 6.21 -10.07
CA LEU A 466 0.41 7.07 -10.64
C LEU A 466 -0.56 6.29 -11.54
N VAL A 467 -0.06 5.31 -12.32
CA VAL A 467 -0.92 4.41 -13.10
C VAL A 467 -1.75 3.51 -12.19
N ILE A 468 -1.16 2.95 -11.14
CA ILE A 468 -1.83 2.02 -10.22
C ILE A 468 -2.92 2.75 -9.40
N GLU A 469 -2.58 3.90 -8.83
CA GLU A 469 -3.44 4.62 -7.89
C GLU A 469 -4.50 5.48 -8.60
N LYS A 470 -4.15 6.09 -9.73
CA LYS A 470 -4.98 7.10 -10.39
C LYS A 470 -5.40 6.71 -11.81
N ASN A 471 -4.87 5.60 -12.36
CA ASN A 471 -5.07 5.20 -13.76
C ASN A 471 -4.68 6.31 -14.75
N ILE A 472 -3.62 7.07 -14.43
CA ILE A 472 -3.08 8.16 -15.25
C ILE A 472 -1.75 7.75 -15.85
N TYR A 473 -1.65 7.81 -17.18
CA TYR A 473 -0.43 7.48 -17.91
C TYR A 473 0.44 8.72 -18.13
N SER A 474 1.56 8.80 -17.41
CA SER A 474 2.53 9.88 -17.58
C SER A 474 3.26 9.80 -18.93
N LYS A 475 3.46 10.95 -19.58
CA LYS A 475 4.31 11.04 -20.79
C LYS A 475 5.77 10.70 -20.49
N GLY A 476 6.21 10.83 -19.23
CA GLY A 476 7.56 10.49 -18.81
C GLY A 476 7.91 9.00 -18.91
N LEU A 477 6.90 8.10 -18.85
CA LEU A 477 7.09 6.65 -19.04
C LEU A 477 7.54 6.29 -20.47
N THR A 478 7.16 7.12 -21.45
CA THR A 478 7.51 6.89 -22.86
C THR A 478 8.77 7.63 -23.28
N ASN A 479 8.97 8.85 -22.78
CA ASN A 479 10.13 9.67 -23.09
C ASN A 479 10.37 10.69 -21.97
N ASN A 480 11.47 10.51 -21.22
CA ASN A 480 11.84 11.39 -20.11
C ASN A 480 12.29 12.80 -20.55
N LYS A 481 12.45 13.06 -21.85
CA LYS A 481 12.68 14.41 -22.40
C LYS A 481 11.39 15.20 -22.62
N ASN A 482 10.23 14.58 -22.44
CA ASN A 482 8.95 15.31 -22.39
C ASN A 482 8.88 16.16 -21.12
N PHE A 483 7.90 17.07 -21.08
CA PHE A 483 7.71 18.00 -19.97
C PHE A 483 6.63 17.54 -19.01
N ILE A 484 6.85 17.78 -17.72
CA ILE A 484 5.95 17.44 -16.62
C ILE A 484 4.80 18.46 -16.53
N THR A 485 3.61 18.00 -16.16
CA THR A 485 2.48 18.92 -15.84
C THR A 485 2.57 19.42 -14.39
N LYS A 486 1.83 20.48 -14.06
CA LYS A 486 1.74 20.98 -12.68
C LYS A 486 1.18 19.94 -11.72
N ALA A 487 0.16 19.19 -12.14
CA ALA A 487 -0.45 18.13 -11.35
C ALA A 487 0.51 16.95 -11.11
N GLU A 488 1.27 16.52 -12.12
CA GLU A 488 2.26 15.46 -11.96
C GLU A 488 3.36 15.87 -10.97
N ALA A 489 3.82 17.13 -11.02
CA ALA A 489 4.83 17.63 -10.08
C ALA A 489 4.30 17.75 -8.65
N VAL A 490 3.04 18.15 -8.45
CA VAL A 490 2.41 18.15 -7.12
C VAL A 490 2.24 16.73 -6.59
N TYR A 491 1.74 15.80 -7.41
CA TYR A 491 1.61 14.39 -7.03
C TYR A 491 2.96 13.78 -6.63
N LEU A 492 4.02 14.06 -7.41
CA LEU A 492 5.38 13.65 -7.11
C LEU A 492 5.81 14.04 -5.69
N LEU A 493 5.71 15.33 -5.37
CA LEU A 493 6.16 15.84 -4.09
C LEU A 493 5.23 15.43 -2.94
N PHE A 494 3.93 15.21 -3.23
CA PHE A 494 2.99 14.64 -2.28
C PHE A 494 3.37 13.22 -1.86
N LYS A 495 4.01 12.43 -2.73
CA LYS A 495 4.45 11.05 -2.44
C LYS A 495 5.78 10.98 -1.71
N LEU A 496 6.62 12.02 -1.82
CA LEU A 496 7.96 12.07 -1.24
C LEU A 496 8.04 12.71 0.16
N ARG A 497 6.95 13.31 0.65
CA ARG A 497 6.94 14.02 1.93
C ARG A 497 6.97 13.13 3.17
#